data_AF-A0A838DL59-F1
#
_entry.id   AF-A0A838DL59-F1
#
_cell.length_a   1.000
_cell.length_b   1.000
_cell.length_c   1.000
_cell.angle_alpha   90.00
_cell.angle_beta   90.00
_cell.angle_gamma   90.00
#
_symmetry.space_group_name_H-M   'P 1'
#
loop_
_entity.id
_entity.type
_entity.pdbx_description
1 polymer ?
#
loop_
_entity_poly.entity_id
_entity_poly.type
_entity_poly.pdbx_seq_one_letter_code
_entity_poly.pdbx_strand_id
1 'polypeptide(L)'
;IINTRSPAFYKADFAAMVAECRGDWLLKIDYDEELSREWHDPRWRGILEQDEFTYFWVPRRWVVGAGNYIASEPWWPDWQLRLFRNRPSDIIFPKQLHETMQMTGPAGYLRTLAIHHHDLRVASRPAREAKAATYEKQRPGGGLGFFYVYEDHQLPELPLPDASAFAPGREVSRMQMLSDEEITQLSINADAPPTHVPARGMFWANVTLTNGTDRVICTGAPFPVNFAYHWLDTTTGNAVVFDGERTAILPELPPQQTANFRMFVTAPAQPGEYVLRITLVQEQVRWLDQQGAESTHDFQVSVIAPGSTGCQPVPSGSLPDGS
;
A
#
# COMPACT_ATOMS: atom_id res chain seq x y z
N ILE A 1 -22.55 1.66 -8.93
CA ILE A 1 -22.01 1.21 -7.62
C ILE A 1 -22.35 -0.26 -7.51
N ILE A 2 -21.33 -1.12 -7.40
CA ILE A 2 -21.52 -2.54 -7.13
C ILE A 2 -21.55 -2.69 -5.61
N ASN A 3 -22.67 -3.17 -5.06
CA ASN A 3 -22.85 -3.42 -3.64
C ASN A 3 -23.05 -4.93 -3.42
N THR A 4 -22.15 -5.55 -2.67
CA THR A 4 -22.23 -6.97 -2.33
C THR A 4 -23.09 -7.15 -1.07
N ARG A 5 -24.01 -8.12 -1.05
CA ARG A 5 -24.98 -8.32 0.06
C ARG A 5 -24.73 -9.57 0.90
N SER A 6 -23.55 -10.18 0.83
CA SER A 6 -23.28 -11.44 1.54
C SER A 6 -21.82 -11.58 2.01
N PRO A 7 -21.57 -12.13 3.21
CA PRO A 7 -20.23 -12.46 3.71
C PRO A 7 -19.59 -13.67 2.99
N ALA A 8 -20.31 -14.39 2.11
CA ALA A 8 -19.78 -15.49 1.33
C ALA A 8 -19.06 -14.99 0.06
N PHE A 9 -17.95 -14.28 0.26
CA PHE A 9 -17.30 -13.46 -0.76
C PHE A 9 -16.54 -14.25 -1.85
N TYR A 10 -16.31 -15.55 -1.67
CA TYR A 10 -15.35 -16.29 -2.52
C TYR A 10 -15.91 -16.97 -3.76
N LYS A 11 -17.21 -16.82 -4.03
CA LYS A 11 -17.87 -17.52 -5.15
C LYS A 11 -18.56 -16.61 -6.17
N ALA A 12 -18.64 -15.30 -5.93
CA ALA A 12 -19.15 -14.39 -6.94
C ALA A 12 -18.05 -14.12 -7.97
N ASP A 13 -18.30 -14.49 -9.23
CA ASP A 13 -17.42 -14.16 -10.34
C ASP A 13 -17.41 -12.64 -10.52
N PHE A 14 -16.33 -11.99 -10.07
CA PHE A 14 -16.21 -10.54 -10.14
C PHE A 14 -16.26 -10.04 -11.59
N ALA A 15 -15.77 -10.84 -12.54
CA ALA A 15 -15.90 -10.53 -13.96
C ALA A 15 -17.38 -10.51 -14.39
N ALA A 16 -18.19 -11.45 -13.90
CA ALA A 16 -19.63 -11.45 -14.16
C ALA A 16 -20.33 -10.21 -13.57
N MET A 17 -19.96 -9.79 -12.36
CA MET A 17 -20.52 -8.58 -11.75
C MET A 17 -20.18 -7.30 -12.55
N VAL A 18 -18.93 -7.20 -13.02
CA VAL A 18 -18.50 -6.10 -13.89
C VAL A 18 -19.26 -6.13 -15.23
N ALA A 19 -19.45 -7.31 -15.82
CA ALA A 19 -20.15 -7.49 -17.09
C ALA A 19 -21.62 -7.04 -17.05
N GLU A 20 -22.28 -7.11 -15.89
CA GLU A 20 -23.66 -6.62 -15.69
C GLU A 20 -23.75 -5.08 -15.56
N CYS A 21 -22.62 -4.39 -15.39
CA CYS A 21 -22.60 -2.94 -15.21
C CYS A 21 -22.54 -2.20 -16.57
N ARG A 22 -23.31 -1.11 -16.67
CA ARG A 22 -23.42 -0.31 -17.92
C ARG A 22 -22.77 1.07 -17.88
N GLY A 23 -22.29 1.51 -16.73
CA GLY A 23 -21.63 2.82 -16.61
C GLY A 23 -20.20 2.79 -17.14
N ASP A 24 -19.70 3.91 -17.65
CA ASP A 24 -18.31 4.04 -18.12
C ASP A 24 -17.28 3.91 -16.98
N TRP A 25 -17.71 4.24 -15.77
CA TRP A 25 -16.95 4.12 -14.54
C TRP A 25 -17.70 3.26 -13.53
N LEU A 26 -16.98 2.36 -12.88
CA LEU A 26 -17.47 1.47 -11.84
C LEU A 26 -16.83 1.85 -10.51
N LEU A 27 -17.68 1.91 -9.48
CA LEU A 27 -17.26 2.05 -8.09
C LEU A 27 -17.69 0.77 -7.35
N LYS A 28 -16.72 0.00 -6.86
CA LYS A 28 -16.90 -1.24 -6.08
C LYS A 28 -16.90 -0.91 -4.59
N ILE A 29 -17.90 -1.42 -3.87
CA ILE A 29 -18.02 -1.29 -2.41
C ILE A 29 -18.38 -2.65 -1.82
N ASP A 30 -17.66 -3.08 -0.79
CA ASP A 30 -17.96 -4.33 -0.10
C ASP A 30 -19.11 -4.17 0.92
N TYR A 31 -19.68 -5.29 1.36
CA TYR A 31 -20.88 -5.27 2.22
C TYR A 31 -20.65 -4.60 3.59
N ASP A 32 -19.41 -4.63 4.07
CA ASP A 32 -18.93 -4.01 5.30
C ASP A 32 -18.30 -2.63 5.05
N GLU A 33 -18.49 -2.06 3.85
CA GLU A 33 -17.97 -0.75 3.46
C GLU A 33 -19.06 0.28 3.18
N GLU A 34 -18.74 1.55 3.45
CA GLU A 34 -19.60 2.72 3.20
C GLU A 34 -18.78 3.83 2.53
N LEU A 35 -19.42 4.67 1.70
CA LEU A 35 -18.76 5.89 1.20
C LEU A 35 -18.64 6.92 2.33
N SER A 36 -17.50 7.60 2.38
CA SER A 36 -17.28 8.68 3.34
C SER A 36 -18.16 9.90 3.03
N ARG A 37 -18.30 10.83 4.00
CA ARG A 37 -19.19 12.00 3.88
C ARG A 37 -18.75 12.98 2.78
N GLU A 38 -17.47 12.96 2.46
CA GLU A 38 -16.81 13.71 1.39
C GLU A 38 -17.45 13.44 0.02
N TRP A 39 -17.97 12.23 -0.22
CA TRP A 39 -18.65 11.86 -1.47
C TRP A 39 -20.01 12.54 -1.67
N HIS A 40 -20.59 13.15 -0.63
CA HIS A 40 -21.85 13.88 -0.74
C HIS A 40 -21.74 15.15 -1.59
N ASP A 41 -20.53 15.71 -1.71
CA ASP A 41 -20.28 16.83 -2.61
C ASP A 41 -20.26 16.35 -4.07
N PRO A 42 -21.24 16.71 -4.92
CA PRO A 42 -21.33 16.16 -6.25
C PRO A 42 -20.17 16.54 -7.17
N ARG A 43 -19.35 17.55 -6.81
CA ARG A 43 -18.22 18.04 -7.59
C ARG A 43 -17.10 17.00 -7.73
N TRP A 44 -17.09 15.92 -6.94
CA TRP A 44 -16.16 14.79 -7.15
C TRP A 44 -16.25 14.19 -8.55
N ARG A 45 -17.41 14.29 -9.22
CA ARG A 45 -17.60 13.73 -10.56
C ARG A 45 -16.68 14.33 -11.61
N GLY A 46 -16.16 15.56 -11.40
CA GLY A 46 -15.15 16.16 -12.27
C GLY A 46 -13.84 15.35 -12.33
N ILE A 47 -13.61 14.43 -11.39
CA ILE A 47 -12.48 13.49 -11.45
C ILE A 47 -12.65 12.49 -12.62
N LEU A 48 -13.89 12.11 -12.94
CA LEU A 48 -14.20 11.15 -14.00
C LEU A 48 -14.06 11.73 -15.40
N GLU A 49 -13.98 13.06 -15.50
CA GLU A 49 -13.77 13.81 -16.76
C GLU A 49 -12.29 13.86 -17.17
N GLN A 50 -11.38 13.39 -16.30
CA GLN A 50 -9.94 13.35 -16.59
C GLN A 50 -9.61 12.08 -17.39
N ASP A 51 -9.36 12.25 -18.69
CA ASP A 51 -9.23 11.14 -19.61
C ASP A 51 -7.95 10.33 -19.47
N GLU A 52 -6.92 10.89 -18.83
CA GLU A 52 -5.66 10.19 -18.59
C GLU A 52 -5.79 8.99 -17.65
N PHE A 53 -6.78 8.98 -16.75
CA PHE A 53 -6.88 7.96 -15.71
C PHE A 53 -7.72 6.77 -16.16
N THR A 54 -7.25 5.59 -15.81
CA THR A 54 -7.94 4.31 -16.04
C THR A 54 -8.57 3.80 -14.74
N TYR A 55 -7.99 4.14 -13.60
CA TYR A 55 -8.49 3.78 -12.27
C TYR A 55 -7.99 4.73 -11.20
N PHE A 56 -8.66 4.68 -10.05
CA PHE A 56 -8.34 5.44 -8.86
C PHE A 56 -8.20 4.53 -7.64
N TRP A 57 -7.11 4.72 -6.92
CA TRP A 57 -6.91 4.23 -5.57
C TRP A 57 -7.68 5.12 -4.60
N VAL A 58 -8.57 4.50 -3.85
CA VAL A 58 -9.43 5.13 -2.86
C VAL A 58 -8.91 4.73 -1.48
N PRO A 59 -8.61 5.69 -0.59
CA PRO A 59 -8.16 5.36 0.76
C PRO A 59 -9.31 4.76 1.56
N ARG A 60 -9.01 3.73 2.35
CA ARG A 60 -9.94 3.06 3.25
C ARG A 60 -9.65 3.43 4.70
N ARG A 61 -10.67 3.90 5.41
CA ARG A 61 -10.62 4.17 6.84
C ARG A 61 -11.22 3.00 7.59
N TRP A 62 -10.45 2.41 8.49
CA TRP A 62 -10.93 1.37 9.39
C TRP A 62 -11.65 2.00 10.57
N VAL A 63 -12.99 1.95 10.55
CA VAL A 63 -13.83 2.63 11.53
C VAL A 63 -14.01 1.76 12.77
N VAL A 64 -13.81 2.36 13.94
CA VAL A 64 -13.89 1.70 15.25
C VAL A 64 -15.11 2.16 16.06
N GLY A 65 -15.32 1.58 17.25
CA GLY A 65 -16.56 1.69 18.03
C GLY A 65 -17.08 3.11 18.29
N ALA A 66 -16.19 4.07 18.54
CA ALA A 66 -16.58 5.47 18.79
C ALA A 66 -16.95 6.27 17.52
N GLY A 67 -16.90 5.66 16.33
CA GLY A 67 -17.03 6.36 15.06
C GLY A 67 -15.78 7.13 14.65
N ASN A 68 -14.66 6.88 15.31
CA ASN A 68 -13.33 7.28 14.89
C ASN A 68 -12.77 6.29 13.86
N TYR A 69 -11.60 6.59 13.29
CA TYR A 69 -10.81 5.65 12.50
C TYR A 69 -9.36 5.56 13.01
N ILE A 70 -8.74 4.42 12.75
CA ILE A 70 -7.32 4.20 13.06
C ILE A 70 -6.48 5.02 12.07
N ALA A 71 -5.71 5.99 12.56
CA ALA A 71 -4.95 6.94 11.75
C ALA A 71 -3.45 6.66 11.77
N SER A 72 -3.09 5.38 11.84
CA SER A 72 -1.72 4.89 11.85
C SER A 72 -1.57 3.68 10.96
N GLU A 73 -0.34 3.45 10.51
CA GLU A 73 -0.01 2.28 9.74
C GLU A 73 -0.23 0.97 10.54
N PRO A 74 -0.48 -0.15 9.85
CA PRO A 74 -0.81 -0.27 8.43
C PRO A 74 -2.28 0.04 8.09
N TRP A 75 -3.12 0.43 9.06
CA TRP A 75 -4.54 0.73 8.82
C TRP A 75 -4.77 2.03 8.05
N TRP A 76 -3.81 2.97 8.06
CA TRP A 76 -3.92 4.22 7.33
C TRP A 76 -2.55 4.76 6.85
N PRO A 77 -2.46 5.24 5.59
CA PRO A 77 -3.46 5.11 4.54
C PRO A 77 -3.53 3.69 3.96
N ASP A 78 -4.75 3.13 3.85
CA ASP A 78 -5.00 1.81 3.24
C ASP A 78 -5.59 2.00 1.84
N TRP A 79 -4.76 1.87 0.80
CA TRP A 79 -5.13 2.16 -0.59
C TRP A 79 -5.87 0.99 -1.24
N GLN A 80 -7.09 1.25 -1.71
CA GLN A 80 -7.95 0.25 -2.34
C GLN A 80 -8.33 0.66 -3.77
N LEU A 81 -8.09 -0.20 -4.76
CA LEU A 81 -8.57 0.02 -6.13
C LEU A 81 -10.09 -0.19 -6.14
N ARG A 82 -10.85 0.91 -6.09
CA ARG A 82 -12.33 0.87 -5.97
C ARG A 82 -13.06 1.57 -7.10
N LEU A 83 -12.46 2.59 -7.72
CA LEU A 83 -13.07 3.36 -8.80
C LEU A 83 -12.28 3.15 -10.09
N PHE A 84 -12.91 2.68 -11.16
CA PHE A 84 -12.21 2.28 -12.37
C PHE A 84 -13.05 2.32 -13.63
N ARG A 85 -12.40 2.44 -14.79
CA ARG A 85 -13.09 2.41 -16.08
C ARG A 85 -13.67 1.03 -16.34
N ASN A 86 -14.89 1.00 -16.87
CA ASN A 86 -15.59 -0.21 -17.29
C ASN A 86 -15.07 -0.69 -18.66
N ARG A 87 -13.80 -1.10 -18.69
CA ARG A 87 -13.15 -1.64 -19.88
C ARG A 87 -12.54 -2.99 -19.50
N PRO A 88 -13.26 -4.10 -19.73
CA PRO A 88 -12.81 -5.42 -19.29
C PRO A 88 -11.41 -5.82 -19.77
N SER A 89 -10.96 -5.30 -20.92
CA SER A 89 -9.59 -5.50 -21.43
C SER A 89 -8.51 -4.97 -20.50
N ASP A 90 -8.84 -3.97 -19.69
CA ASP A 90 -7.88 -3.24 -18.84
C ASP A 90 -7.83 -3.86 -17.43
N ILE A 91 -8.69 -4.85 -17.14
CA ILE A 91 -8.91 -5.39 -15.80
C ILE A 91 -8.31 -6.79 -15.68
N ILE A 92 -7.44 -6.96 -14.69
CA ILE A 92 -6.92 -8.26 -14.27
C ILE A 92 -7.57 -8.62 -12.93
N PHE A 93 -8.47 -9.59 -12.98
CA PHE A 93 -9.24 -10.02 -11.82
C PHE A 93 -8.40 -10.87 -10.86
N PRO A 94 -8.52 -10.63 -9.54
CA PRO A 94 -7.84 -11.44 -8.54
C PRO A 94 -8.39 -12.87 -8.56
N LYS A 95 -7.52 -13.85 -8.28
CA LYS A 95 -7.86 -15.28 -8.25
C LYS A 95 -7.88 -15.83 -6.84
N GLN A 96 -7.24 -15.14 -5.89
CA GLN A 96 -7.15 -15.56 -4.49
C GLN A 96 -7.66 -14.48 -3.52
N LEU A 97 -7.95 -14.91 -2.29
CA LEU A 97 -8.28 -14.03 -1.17
C LEU A 97 -7.17 -12.99 -0.94
N HIS A 98 -7.53 -11.71 -0.80
CA HIS A 98 -6.60 -10.59 -0.58
C HIS A 98 -5.56 -10.42 -1.70
N GLU A 99 -5.84 -10.92 -2.90
CA GLU A 99 -5.22 -10.38 -4.10
C GLU A 99 -5.97 -9.12 -4.53
N THR A 100 -5.22 -8.09 -4.86
CA THR A 100 -5.79 -6.83 -5.34
C THR A 100 -6.10 -6.95 -6.83
N MET A 101 -7.23 -6.41 -7.28
CA MET A 101 -7.48 -6.23 -8.71
C MET A 101 -6.38 -5.34 -9.30
N GLN A 102 -5.85 -5.73 -10.44
CA GLN A 102 -4.87 -4.91 -11.15
C GLN A 102 -5.52 -4.30 -12.40
N MET A 103 -4.99 -3.15 -12.80
CA MET A 103 -5.45 -2.46 -13.98
C MET A 103 -4.30 -1.89 -14.79
N THR A 104 -4.48 -1.84 -16.11
CA THR A 104 -3.52 -1.27 -17.04
C THR A 104 -3.78 0.22 -17.23
N GLY A 105 -2.70 1.01 -17.30
CA GLY A 105 -2.75 2.45 -17.59
C GLY A 105 -2.53 3.33 -16.35
N PRO A 106 -2.66 4.66 -16.50
CA PRO A 106 -2.36 5.58 -15.41
C PRO A 106 -3.39 5.50 -14.27
N ALA A 107 -2.86 5.44 -13.05
CA ALA A 107 -3.62 5.47 -11.81
C ALA A 107 -3.69 6.89 -11.24
N GLY A 108 -4.84 7.26 -10.70
CA GLY A 108 -4.97 8.40 -9.78
C GLY A 108 -5.07 7.91 -8.33
N TYR A 109 -4.64 8.74 -7.38
CA TYR A 109 -4.83 8.49 -5.96
C TYR A 109 -5.73 9.59 -5.39
N LEU A 110 -6.84 9.19 -4.78
CA LEU A 110 -7.78 10.10 -4.13
C LEU A 110 -7.25 10.47 -2.75
N ARG A 111 -7.46 11.70 -2.30
CA ARG A 111 -6.93 12.19 -1.02
C ARG A 111 -7.93 12.10 0.11
N THR A 112 -9.17 12.50 -0.18
CA THR A 112 -10.19 12.77 0.83
C THR A 112 -11.43 11.93 0.62
N LEU A 113 -11.78 11.63 -0.63
CA LEU A 113 -12.84 10.71 -0.99
C LEU A 113 -12.43 9.30 -0.57
N ALA A 114 -12.96 8.82 0.55
CA ALA A 114 -12.56 7.56 1.15
C ALA A 114 -13.71 6.57 1.21
N ILE A 115 -13.39 5.31 1.49
CA ILE A 115 -14.36 4.32 1.94
C ILE A 115 -14.15 4.02 3.42
N HIS A 116 -15.21 3.74 4.14
CA HIS A 116 -15.21 3.39 5.55
C HIS A 116 -15.46 1.90 5.69
N HIS A 117 -14.55 1.17 6.31
CA HIS A 117 -14.71 -0.25 6.61
C HIS A 117 -15.20 -0.41 8.06
N HIS A 118 -16.37 -1.05 8.23
CA HIS A 118 -17.11 -1.08 9.49
C HIS A 118 -16.96 -2.38 10.27
N ASP A 119 -16.17 -3.34 9.79
CA ASP A 119 -16.02 -4.64 10.46
C ASP A 119 -15.52 -4.49 11.91
N LEU A 120 -14.58 -3.57 12.18
CA LEU A 120 -14.08 -3.31 13.55
C LEU A 120 -15.12 -2.65 14.47
N ARG A 121 -16.06 -1.90 13.89
CA ARG A 121 -17.12 -1.22 14.62
C ARG A 121 -18.32 -2.11 14.90
N VAL A 122 -18.68 -2.96 13.93
CA VAL A 122 -19.95 -3.71 13.94
C VAL A 122 -19.76 -5.13 14.45
N ALA A 123 -18.65 -5.80 14.11
CA ALA A 123 -18.40 -7.18 14.51
C ALA A 123 -17.73 -7.24 15.89
N SER A 124 -18.17 -8.19 16.72
CA SER A 124 -17.51 -8.48 17.99
C SER A 124 -16.09 -9.00 17.76
N ARG A 125 -15.20 -8.78 18.73
CA ARG A 125 -13.82 -9.29 18.66
C ARG A 125 -13.75 -10.80 18.38
N PRO A 126 -14.52 -11.68 19.06
CA PRO A 126 -14.51 -13.11 18.73
C PRO A 126 -14.96 -13.43 17.29
N ALA A 127 -15.91 -12.68 16.74
CA ALA A 127 -16.33 -12.86 15.35
C ALA A 127 -15.23 -12.47 14.35
N ARG A 128 -14.49 -11.38 14.65
CA ARG A 128 -13.32 -10.94 13.87
C ARG A 128 -12.17 -11.93 13.92
N GLU A 129 -11.86 -12.47 15.10
CA GLU A 129 -10.85 -13.53 15.26
C GLU A 129 -11.23 -14.78 14.47
N ALA A 130 -12.50 -15.19 14.49
CA ALA A 130 -12.99 -16.31 13.70
C ALA A 130 -12.90 -16.04 12.17
N LYS A 131 -13.18 -14.81 11.73
CA LYS A 131 -13.00 -14.34 10.34
C LYS A 131 -11.52 -14.42 9.93
N ALA A 132 -10.63 -13.85 10.74
CA ALA A 132 -9.18 -13.91 10.53
C ALA A 132 -8.65 -15.36 10.46
N ALA A 133 -9.07 -16.23 11.37
CA ALA A 133 -8.69 -17.64 11.36
C ALA A 133 -9.22 -18.39 10.14
N THR A 134 -10.41 -18.01 9.63
CA THR A 134 -10.94 -18.56 8.38
C THR A 134 -10.11 -18.13 7.18
N TYR A 135 -9.69 -16.87 7.13
CA TYR A 135 -8.85 -16.34 6.06
C TYR A 135 -7.47 -16.98 6.05
N GLU A 136 -6.87 -17.18 7.22
CA GLU A 136 -5.59 -17.87 7.35
C GLU A 136 -5.67 -19.33 6.87
N LYS A 137 -6.78 -20.02 7.13
CA LYS A 137 -7.01 -21.37 6.57
C LYS A 137 -7.14 -21.38 5.06
N GLN A 138 -7.71 -20.33 4.45
CA GLN A 138 -7.91 -20.24 3.01
C GLN A 138 -6.64 -19.80 2.26
N ARG A 139 -5.86 -18.90 2.86
CA ARG A 139 -4.59 -18.40 2.32
C ARG A 139 -3.55 -18.28 3.45
N PRO A 140 -2.86 -19.38 3.81
CA PRO A 140 -1.84 -19.37 4.85
C PRO A 140 -0.77 -18.29 4.56
N GLY A 141 -0.49 -17.44 5.55
CA GLY A 141 0.43 -16.30 5.45
C GLY A 141 -0.10 -15.08 4.68
N GLY A 142 -1.26 -15.19 4.02
CA GLY A 142 -1.91 -14.11 3.26
C GLY A 142 -3.30 -13.75 3.79
N GLY A 143 -3.67 -14.25 4.96
CA GLY A 143 -4.98 -14.01 5.58
C GLY A 143 -5.16 -12.59 6.16
N LEU A 144 -4.07 -11.81 6.28
CA LEU A 144 -4.07 -10.43 6.78
C LEU A 144 -4.86 -10.25 8.10
N GLY A 145 -4.84 -11.28 8.96
CA GLY A 145 -5.66 -11.36 10.16
C GLY A 145 -5.39 -10.24 11.18
N PHE A 146 -4.18 -9.67 11.16
CA PHE A 146 -3.79 -8.61 12.09
C PHE A 146 -4.67 -7.36 11.97
N PHE A 147 -5.19 -7.03 10.79
CA PHE A 147 -6.10 -5.88 10.62
C PHE A 147 -7.36 -6.00 11.49
N TYR A 148 -7.76 -7.23 11.80
CA TYR A 148 -8.99 -7.57 12.51
C TYR A 148 -8.82 -7.66 14.03
N VAL A 149 -7.61 -7.51 14.56
CA VAL A 149 -7.30 -7.55 16.01
C VAL A 149 -6.56 -6.29 16.44
N TYR A 150 -7.04 -5.14 15.97
CA TYR A 150 -6.39 -3.84 16.17
C TYR A 150 -6.22 -3.46 17.65
N GLU A 151 -7.08 -3.97 18.54
CA GLU A 151 -7.05 -3.67 19.97
C GLU A 151 -5.81 -4.21 20.68
N ASP A 152 -5.09 -5.14 20.06
CA ASP A 152 -3.81 -5.62 20.57
C ASP A 152 -2.68 -4.61 20.34
N HIS A 153 -2.99 -3.50 19.66
CA HIS A 153 -2.08 -2.41 19.36
C HIS A 153 -2.56 -1.10 20.01
N GLN A 154 -1.65 -0.34 20.63
CA GLN A 154 -1.95 1.01 21.13
C GLN A 154 -1.92 2.00 19.96
N LEU A 155 -3.04 2.15 19.26
CA LEU A 155 -3.12 2.93 18.03
C LEU A 155 -3.83 4.28 18.24
N PRO A 156 -3.34 5.38 17.63
CA PRO A 156 -4.06 6.64 17.63
C PRO A 156 -5.34 6.55 16.79
N GLU A 157 -6.44 7.00 17.38
CA GLU A 157 -7.74 7.14 16.71
C GLU A 157 -8.01 8.62 16.41
N LEU A 158 -8.48 8.92 15.20
CA LEU A 158 -8.91 10.26 14.81
C LEU A 158 -10.41 10.29 14.47
N PRO A 159 -11.09 11.42 14.69
CA PRO A 159 -12.47 11.57 14.25
C PRO A 159 -12.57 11.47 12.72
N LEU A 160 -13.67 10.89 12.22
CA LEU A 160 -13.94 10.88 10.79
C LEU A 160 -14.08 12.32 10.25
N PRO A 161 -13.46 12.65 9.09
CA PRO A 161 -13.60 13.97 8.50
C PRO A 161 -15.06 14.31 8.15
N ASP A 162 -15.36 15.61 8.17
CA ASP A 162 -16.62 16.13 7.67
C ASP A 162 -16.61 16.29 6.14
N ALA A 163 -17.77 16.55 5.56
CA ALA A 163 -17.92 16.66 4.11
C ALA A 163 -17.11 17.82 3.50
N SER A 164 -16.74 18.84 4.28
CA SER A 164 -15.96 19.98 3.79
C SER A 164 -14.48 19.67 3.61
N ALA A 165 -14.02 18.51 4.07
CA ALA A 165 -12.67 18.03 3.81
C ALA A 165 -12.40 17.83 2.31
N PHE A 166 -13.44 17.54 1.51
CA PHE A 166 -13.30 17.44 0.06
C PHE A 166 -13.05 18.81 -0.58
N ALA A 167 -11.91 18.91 -1.28
CA ALA A 167 -11.51 20.09 -2.03
C ALA A 167 -11.49 19.78 -3.53
N PRO A 168 -12.50 20.23 -4.31
CA PRO A 168 -12.52 20.04 -5.76
C PRO A 168 -11.25 20.57 -6.43
N GLY A 169 -10.73 19.84 -7.41
CA GLY A 169 -9.52 20.21 -8.16
C GLY A 169 -8.20 19.92 -7.44
N ARG A 170 -8.22 19.56 -6.15
CA ARG A 170 -7.04 19.09 -5.41
C ARG A 170 -7.07 17.60 -5.11
N GLU A 171 -8.17 16.92 -5.44
CA GLU A 171 -8.41 15.55 -4.99
C GLU A 171 -7.44 14.51 -5.54
N VAL A 172 -6.89 14.74 -6.74
CA VAL A 172 -5.96 13.81 -7.39
C VAL A 172 -4.55 14.40 -7.34
N SER A 173 -3.61 13.64 -6.78
CA SER A 173 -2.19 14.01 -6.77
C SER A 173 -1.59 14.03 -8.17
N ARG A 174 -0.69 14.98 -8.43
CA ARG A 174 -0.02 15.15 -9.73
C ARG A 174 1.47 15.37 -9.53
N MET A 175 2.28 14.75 -10.38
CA MET A 175 3.73 14.87 -10.35
C MET A 175 4.27 15.20 -11.73
N GLN A 176 5.05 16.28 -11.79
CA GLN A 176 5.78 16.66 -13.00
C GLN A 176 7.17 16.03 -13.00
N MET A 177 7.78 15.94 -14.18
CA MET A 177 9.15 15.47 -14.32
C MET A 177 10.07 16.33 -13.46
N LEU A 178 10.90 15.69 -12.63
CA LEU A 178 11.94 16.38 -11.89
C LEU A 178 13.15 16.61 -12.80
N SER A 179 13.75 17.78 -12.67
CA SER A 179 15.05 18.08 -13.25
C SER A 179 16.16 17.30 -12.55
N ASP A 180 17.31 17.19 -13.20
CA ASP A 180 18.50 16.54 -12.62
C ASP A 180 18.92 17.22 -11.30
N GLU A 181 18.83 18.55 -11.23
CA GLU A 181 19.14 19.32 -10.02
C GLU A 181 18.16 19.04 -8.87
N GLU A 182 16.84 18.98 -9.13
CA GLU A 182 15.85 18.64 -8.11
C GLU A 182 16.05 17.21 -7.58
N ILE A 183 16.44 16.26 -8.43
CA ILE A 183 16.70 14.88 -8.00
C ILE A 183 17.85 14.80 -6.99
N THR A 184 18.91 15.59 -7.18
CA THR A 184 20.04 15.62 -6.22
C THR A 184 19.68 16.14 -4.84
N GLN A 185 18.49 16.75 -4.69
CA GLN A 185 17.98 17.25 -3.42
C GLN A 185 17.05 16.23 -2.72
N LEU A 186 16.81 15.06 -3.33
CA LEU A 186 16.10 13.97 -2.70
C LEU A 186 17.09 13.00 -2.07
N SER A 187 16.85 12.64 -0.80
CA SER A 187 17.64 11.62 -0.12
C SER A 187 16.77 10.64 0.64
N ILE A 188 17.22 9.38 0.67
CA ILE A 188 16.56 8.32 1.44
C ILE A 188 17.50 7.77 2.51
N ASN A 189 16.90 7.39 3.62
CA ASN A 189 17.54 6.59 4.65
C ASN A 189 16.59 5.46 5.03
N ALA A 190 17.07 4.23 5.14
CA ALA A 190 16.22 3.10 5.49
C ALA A 190 16.72 2.44 6.77
N ASP A 191 15.78 1.97 7.59
CA ASP A 191 16.10 1.12 8.73
C ASP A 191 16.53 -0.27 8.22
N ALA A 192 17.39 -0.95 8.97
CA ALA A 192 17.83 -2.29 8.62
C ALA A 192 16.62 -3.25 8.48
N PRO A 193 16.41 -3.87 7.31
CA PRO A 193 15.36 -4.86 7.12
C PRO A 193 15.73 -6.17 7.81
N PRO A 194 14.80 -7.15 7.89
CA PRO A 194 15.14 -8.50 8.33
C PRO A 194 16.30 -9.08 7.52
N THR A 195 17.33 -9.60 8.20
CA THR A 195 18.51 -10.16 7.55
C THR A 195 18.27 -11.54 6.93
N HIS A 196 17.21 -12.23 7.36
CA HIS A 196 16.81 -13.53 6.83
C HIS A 196 15.34 -13.50 6.45
N VAL A 197 15.05 -13.78 5.18
CA VAL A 197 13.69 -13.77 4.65
C VAL A 197 13.42 -15.05 3.84
N PRO A 198 12.26 -15.70 3.98
CA PRO A 198 11.93 -16.83 3.13
C PRO A 198 11.93 -16.44 1.65
N ALA A 199 12.21 -17.38 0.75
CA ALA A 199 12.04 -17.19 -0.68
C ALA A 199 10.59 -16.80 -1.01
N ARG A 200 10.40 -15.76 -1.83
CA ARG A 200 9.10 -15.07 -2.06
C ARG A 200 8.46 -14.49 -0.79
N GLY A 201 9.22 -14.41 0.30
CA GLY A 201 8.82 -13.78 1.54
C GLY A 201 8.58 -12.29 1.33
N MET A 202 7.61 -11.79 2.06
CA MET A 202 7.12 -10.42 1.97
C MET A 202 7.42 -9.73 3.29
N PHE A 203 7.97 -8.52 3.25
CA PHE A 203 8.22 -7.72 4.45
C PHE A 203 8.14 -6.23 4.16
N TRP A 204 8.08 -5.43 5.22
CA TRP A 204 8.07 -3.98 5.16
C TRP A 204 9.43 -3.43 5.59
N ALA A 205 10.00 -2.53 4.79
CA ALA A 205 11.16 -1.73 5.16
C ALA A 205 10.70 -0.31 5.53
N ASN A 206 11.20 0.23 6.63
CA ASN A 206 10.94 1.63 6.96
C ASN A 206 11.95 2.49 6.21
N VAL A 207 11.46 3.50 5.49
CA VAL A 207 12.28 4.39 4.67
C VAL A 207 11.90 5.84 5.00
N THR A 208 12.86 6.60 5.49
CA THR A 208 12.81 8.04 5.59
C THR A 208 13.15 8.66 4.24
N LEU A 209 12.27 9.49 3.71
CA LEU A 209 12.52 10.31 2.52
C LEU A 209 12.61 11.77 2.92
N THR A 210 13.68 12.43 2.51
CA THR A 210 13.88 13.87 2.63
C THR A 210 13.70 14.51 1.27
N ASN A 211 12.79 15.49 1.21
CA ASN A 211 12.55 16.31 0.05
C ASN A 211 13.20 17.68 0.24
N GLY A 212 14.41 17.85 -0.29
CA GLY A 212 15.11 19.13 -0.31
C GLY A 212 14.72 20.06 -1.46
N THR A 213 13.73 19.72 -2.28
CA THR A 213 13.30 20.53 -3.44
C THR A 213 12.27 21.61 -3.05
N ASP A 214 11.90 22.46 -4.01
CA ASP A 214 10.76 23.38 -3.93
C ASP A 214 9.44 22.76 -4.45
N ARG A 215 9.46 21.46 -4.81
CA ARG A 215 8.32 20.68 -5.32
C ARG A 215 7.70 19.82 -4.23
N VAL A 216 6.42 19.50 -4.42
CA VAL A 216 5.78 18.41 -3.69
C VAL A 216 6.16 17.09 -4.36
N ILE A 217 6.58 16.09 -3.59
CA ILE A 217 6.92 14.76 -4.10
C ILE A 217 5.78 13.79 -3.78
N CYS A 218 5.26 13.09 -4.78
CA CYS A 218 4.16 12.15 -4.61
C CYS A 218 4.07 11.11 -5.73
N THR A 219 3.26 10.07 -5.49
CA THR A 219 2.75 9.18 -6.53
C THR A 219 1.56 9.82 -7.23
N GLY A 220 1.81 10.74 -8.16
CA GLY A 220 0.79 11.40 -8.98
C GLY A 220 1.11 11.35 -10.47
N ALA A 221 0.12 11.12 -11.33
CA ALA A 221 0.32 11.17 -12.78
C ALA A 221 0.67 12.61 -13.25
N PRO A 222 1.35 12.78 -14.41
CA PRO A 222 1.78 11.74 -15.35
C PRO A 222 3.10 11.03 -14.98
N PHE A 223 3.97 11.65 -14.17
CA PHE A 223 5.31 11.11 -13.86
C PHE A 223 5.47 10.81 -12.36
N PRO A 224 4.73 9.83 -11.81
CA PRO A 224 4.72 9.56 -10.38
C PRO A 224 6.10 9.17 -9.88
N VAL A 225 6.44 9.62 -8.67
CA VAL A 225 7.60 9.13 -7.93
C VAL A 225 7.12 8.04 -6.97
N ASN A 226 7.80 6.90 -6.98
CA ASN A 226 7.53 5.76 -6.11
C ASN A 226 8.81 5.33 -5.40
N PHE A 227 8.66 4.77 -4.20
CA PHE A 227 9.68 3.86 -3.67
C PHE A 227 9.68 2.57 -4.49
N ALA A 228 10.87 2.04 -4.72
CA ALA A 228 11.08 0.75 -5.37
C ALA A 228 12.42 0.17 -4.91
N TYR A 229 12.78 -0.99 -5.44
CA TYR A 229 14.01 -1.65 -5.06
C TYR A 229 14.56 -2.53 -6.18
N HIS A 230 15.84 -2.88 -6.04
CA HIS A 230 16.50 -3.91 -6.80
C HIS A 230 17.01 -5.01 -5.86
N TRP A 231 17.00 -6.25 -6.34
CA TRP A 231 17.77 -7.33 -5.73
C TRP A 231 19.00 -7.59 -6.58
N LEU A 232 20.18 -7.45 -5.99
CA LEU A 232 21.46 -7.63 -6.67
C LEU A 232 22.14 -8.91 -6.18
N ASP A 233 22.81 -9.59 -7.09
CA ASP A 233 23.69 -10.70 -6.78
C ASP A 233 24.94 -10.19 -6.04
N THR A 234 25.26 -10.78 -4.89
CA THR A 234 26.37 -10.31 -4.02
C THR A 234 27.75 -10.48 -4.64
N THR A 235 27.91 -11.39 -5.61
CA THR A 235 29.22 -11.70 -6.21
C THR A 235 29.49 -10.84 -7.44
N THR A 236 28.48 -10.69 -8.30
CA THR A 236 28.59 -10.00 -9.58
C THR A 236 28.12 -8.54 -9.53
N GLY A 237 27.30 -8.18 -8.54
CA GLY A 237 26.63 -6.88 -8.46
C GLY A 237 25.49 -6.69 -9.45
N ASN A 238 25.18 -7.71 -10.27
CA ASN A 238 24.13 -7.63 -11.27
C ASN A 238 22.74 -7.75 -10.64
N ALA A 239 21.76 -7.04 -11.20
CA ALA A 239 20.38 -7.14 -10.78
C ALA A 239 19.79 -8.51 -11.13
N VAL A 240 19.39 -9.25 -10.09
CA VAL A 240 18.56 -10.46 -10.17
C VAL A 240 17.08 -10.09 -10.28
N VAL A 241 16.68 -9.04 -9.56
CA VAL A 241 15.40 -8.35 -9.75
C VAL A 241 15.73 -6.89 -10.02
N PHE A 242 15.57 -6.47 -11.27
CA PHE A 242 15.74 -5.07 -11.64
C PHE A 242 14.47 -4.24 -11.43
N ASP A 243 13.29 -4.82 -11.53
CA ASP A 243 12.04 -4.05 -11.43
C ASP A 243 11.24 -4.48 -10.20
N GLY A 244 11.58 -3.92 -9.03
CA GLY A 244 10.88 -4.18 -7.78
C GLY A 244 9.46 -3.62 -7.74
N GLU A 245 8.69 -4.06 -6.75
CA GLU A 245 7.33 -3.58 -6.54
C GLU A 245 7.32 -2.11 -6.14
N ARG A 246 6.37 -1.34 -6.67
CA ARG A 246 6.22 0.09 -6.36
C ARG A 246 5.50 0.23 -5.03
N THR A 247 6.04 1.08 -4.16
CA THR A 247 5.30 1.60 -3.01
C THR A 247 5.05 3.09 -3.18
N ALA A 248 3.78 3.49 -3.05
CA ALA A 248 3.36 4.85 -3.28
C ALA A 248 3.88 5.82 -2.19
N ILE A 249 4.27 7.03 -2.61
CA ILE A 249 4.61 8.15 -1.72
C ILE A 249 3.32 8.91 -1.42
N LEU A 250 2.59 8.41 -0.42
CA LEU A 250 1.36 9.01 0.06
C LEU A 250 1.27 8.94 1.61
N PRO A 251 0.86 10.01 2.30
CA PRO A 251 0.51 11.33 1.76
C PRO A 251 1.71 11.99 1.06
N GLU A 252 1.44 12.99 0.23
CA GLU A 252 2.51 13.69 -0.48
C GLU A 252 3.53 14.27 0.50
N LEU A 253 4.78 14.33 0.07
CA LEU A 253 5.85 14.96 0.83
C LEU A 253 6.02 16.43 0.37
N PRO A 254 5.69 17.42 1.20
CA PRO A 254 5.84 18.83 0.83
C PRO A 254 7.30 19.23 0.63
N PRO A 255 7.56 20.39 -0.01
CA PRO A 255 8.90 20.98 -0.12
C PRO A 255 9.58 21.11 1.24
N GLN A 256 10.89 20.87 1.30
CA GLN A 256 11.73 21.04 2.49
C GLN A 256 11.27 20.21 3.70
N GLN A 257 10.67 19.05 3.47
CA GLN A 257 10.16 18.16 4.53
C GLN A 257 10.83 16.79 4.47
N THR A 258 10.80 16.12 5.61
CA THR A 258 11.21 14.72 5.76
C THR A 258 10.06 13.93 6.36
N ALA A 259 9.78 12.75 5.81
CA ALA A 259 8.76 11.85 6.34
C ALA A 259 9.20 10.39 6.27
N ASN A 260 8.62 9.57 7.13
CA ASN A 260 8.81 8.12 7.14
C ASN A 260 7.69 7.45 6.35
N PHE A 261 8.07 6.46 5.56
CA PHE A 261 7.18 5.62 4.77
C PHE A 261 7.54 4.16 4.99
N ARG A 262 6.58 3.25 4.86
CA ARG A 262 6.86 1.81 4.79
C ARG A 262 6.82 1.35 3.35
N MET A 263 7.97 0.89 2.87
CA MET A 263 8.10 0.27 1.56
C MET A 263 7.84 -1.23 1.65
N PHE A 264 6.99 -1.73 0.76
CA PHE A 264 6.71 -3.15 0.64
C PHE A 264 7.79 -3.84 -0.19
N VAL A 265 8.33 -4.97 0.28
CA VAL A 265 9.40 -5.72 -0.39
C VAL A 265 9.04 -7.19 -0.51
N THR A 266 9.23 -7.74 -1.70
CA THR A 266 9.16 -9.19 -1.97
C THR A 266 10.54 -9.74 -2.30
N ALA A 267 10.95 -10.77 -1.56
CA ALA A 267 12.23 -11.45 -1.74
C ALA A 267 12.24 -12.33 -3.02
N PRO A 268 13.43 -12.55 -3.63
CA PRO A 268 13.60 -13.46 -4.75
C PRO A 268 13.07 -14.88 -4.47
N ALA A 269 12.76 -15.60 -5.55
CA ALA A 269 12.26 -16.97 -5.46
C ALA A 269 13.36 -18.01 -5.18
N GLN A 270 14.62 -17.67 -5.45
CA GLN A 270 15.75 -18.57 -5.22
C GLN A 270 16.43 -18.22 -3.89
N PRO A 271 16.71 -19.20 -3.02
CA PRO A 271 17.54 -18.99 -1.84
C PRO A 271 18.97 -18.58 -2.21
N GLY A 272 19.59 -17.74 -1.38
CA GLY A 272 20.94 -17.23 -1.60
C GLY A 272 21.20 -15.91 -0.86
N GLU A 273 22.42 -15.41 -0.99
CA GLU A 273 22.83 -14.11 -0.43
C GLU A 273 22.67 -13.01 -1.48
N TYR A 274 21.89 -11.98 -1.14
CA TYR A 274 21.58 -10.87 -2.03
C TYR A 274 21.87 -9.52 -1.38
N VAL A 275 22.02 -8.49 -2.20
CA VAL A 275 21.92 -7.10 -1.77
C VAL A 275 20.54 -6.58 -2.14
N LEU A 276 19.76 -6.14 -1.15
CA LEU A 276 18.58 -5.32 -1.37
C LEU A 276 19.02 -3.87 -1.51
N ARG A 277 18.85 -3.30 -2.71
CA ARG A 277 19.02 -1.86 -2.94
C ARG A 277 17.66 -1.19 -2.93
N ILE A 278 17.40 -0.40 -1.90
CA ILE A 278 16.22 0.46 -1.80
C ILE A 278 16.51 1.75 -2.59
N THR A 279 15.57 2.22 -3.39
CA THR A 279 15.70 3.48 -4.16
C THR A 279 14.34 4.09 -4.50
N LEU A 280 14.35 5.12 -5.35
CA LEU A 280 13.18 5.75 -5.93
C LEU A 280 13.18 5.54 -7.46
N VAL A 281 11.98 5.53 -8.04
CA VAL A 281 11.77 5.60 -9.48
C VAL A 281 10.80 6.72 -9.79
N GLN A 282 11.13 7.55 -10.77
CA GLN A 282 10.17 8.44 -11.41
C GLN A 282 9.69 7.76 -12.70
N GLU A 283 8.45 7.29 -12.68
CA GLU A 283 7.89 6.48 -13.76
C GLU A 283 7.94 7.22 -15.10
N GLN A 284 8.23 6.47 -16.16
CA GLN A 284 8.44 6.99 -17.53
C GLN A 284 9.60 7.99 -17.68
N VAL A 285 10.39 8.22 -16.62
CA VAL A 285 11.52 9.14 -16.64
C VAL A 285 12.82 8.38 -16.36
N ARG A 286 13.02 7.90 -15.13
CA ARG A 286 14.28 7.27 -14.71
C ARG A 286 14.20 6.62 -13.32
N TRP A 287 15.16 5.74 -13.07
CA TRP A 287 15.54 5.33 -11.72
C TRP A 287 16.46 6.37 -11.09
N LEU A 288 16.35 6.58 -9.79
CA LEU A 288 17.15 7.57 -9.06
C LEU A 288 18.42 6.95 -8.45
N ASP A 289 18.69 5.68 -8.70
CA ASP A 289 19.89 4.96 -8.24
C ASP A 289 21.16 5.22 -9.06
N GLN A 290 21.04 6.01 -10.15
CA GLN A 290 22.14 6.35 -11.04
C GLN A 290 22.87 7.65 -10.69
N GLN A 291 22.38 8.41 -9.70
CA GLN A 291 22.81 9.80 -9.43
C GLN A 291 23.65 9.98 -8.15
N GLY A 292 23.87 8.93 -7.34
CA GLY A 292 24.71 8.99 -6.14
C GLY A 292 24.19 8.13 -5.00
N ALA A 293 24.95 8.05 -3.90
CA ALA A 293 24.63 7.19 -2.76
C ALA A 293 23.43 7.69 -1.93
N GLU A 294 23.07 8.97 -2.01
CA GLU A 294 22.04 9.55 -1.13
C GLU A 294 20.60 9.17 -1.50
N SER A 295 20.37 8.69 -2.73
CA SER A 295 19.09 8.21 -3.23
C SER A 295 18.96 6.67 -3.21
N THR A 296 19.90 5.98 -2.57
CA THR A 296 19.93 4.52 -2.46
C THR A 296 20.33 4.06 -1.06
N HIS A 297 19.84 2.91 -0.62
CA HIS A 297 20.35 2.26 0.59
C HIS A 297 20.45 0.75 0.37
N ASP A 298 21.64 0.19 0.61
CA ASP A 298 21.95 -1.22 0.33
C ASP A 298 22.03 -2.04 1.63
N PHE A 299 21.36 -3.20 1.64
CA PHE A 299 21.39 -4.16 2.75
C PHE A 299 21.74 -5.56 2.26
N GLN A 300 22.62 -6.26 2.98
CA GLN A 300 22.81 -7.69 2.77
C GLN A 300 21.65 -8.46 3.40
N VAL A 301 21.03 -9.34 2.63
CA VAL A 301 19.90 -10.15 3.06
C VAL A 301 20.03 -11.58 2.53
N SER A 302 19.88 -12.53 3.44
CA SER A 302 19.90 -13.96 3.16
C SER A 302 18.48 -14.45 2.86
N VAL A 303 18.24 -14.90 1.63
CA VAL A 303 16.99 -15.52 1.23
C VAL A 303 17.06 -17.02 1.54
N ILE A 304 16.18 -17.51 2.40
CA ILE A 304 16.20 -18.91 2.87
C ILE A 304 15.08 -19.75 2.22
N ALA A 305 15.26 -21.07 2.19
CA ALA A 305 14.25 -21.97 1.64
C ALA A 305 12.90 -21.84 2.40
N PRO A 306 11.74 -21.97 1.73
CA PRO A 306 10.45 -21.94 2.39
C PRO A 306 10.38 -23.04 3.48
N GLY A 307 10.10 -22.65 4.73
CA GLY A 307 9.92 -23.59 5.85
C GLY A 307 11.13 -23.80 6.77
N SER A 308 12.25 -23.13 6.57
CA SER A 308 13.32 -23.09 7.57
C SER A 308 13.03 -22.01 8.63
N THR A 309 12.23 -22.32 9.64
CA THR A 309 12.09 -21.47 10.82
C THR A 309 13.39 -21.49 11.63
N GLY A 310 14.28 -20.56 11.32
CA GLY A 310 15.49 -20.25 12.11
C GLY A 310 15.26 -19.08 13.05
N CYS A 311 14.11 -18.99 13.71
CA CYS A 311 13.93 -18.09 14.85
C CYS A 311 14.06 -18.94 16.12
N GLN A 312 15.28 -19.04 16.64
CA GLN A 312 15.50 -19.58 17.99
C GLN A 312 14.87 -18.60 18.99
N PRO A 313 14.09 -19.06 19.98
CA PRO A 313 13.63 -18.21 21.05
C PRO A 313 14.85 -17.69 21.82
N VAL A 314 14.87 -16.38 22.08
CA VAL A 314 15.82 -15.74 23.00
C VAL A 314 15.76 -16.48 24.34
N PRO A 315 16.89 -16.95 24.91
CA PRO A 315 16.84 -17.60 26.21
C PRO A 315 16.35 -16.59 27.24
N SER A 316 15.32 -16.98 27.99
CA SER A 316 14.83 -16.25 29.16
C SER A 316 15.97 -16.07 30.16
N GLY A 317 16.53 -14.87 30.23
CA GLY A 317 17.45 -14.46 31.28
C GLY A 317 16.71 -14.46 32.61
N SER A 318 17.10 -15.35 33.51
CA SER A 318 16.74 -15.34 34.92
C SER A 318 17.16 -14.02 35.56
N LEU A 319 16.21 -13.32 36.17
CA LEU A 319 16.46 -12.20 37.07
C LEU A 319 17.38 -12.66 38.22
N PRO A 320 18.39 -11.89 38.63
CA PRO A 320 19.14 -12.19 39.84
C PRO A 320 18.28 -11.86 41.07
N ASP A 321 18.14 -12.85 41.95
CA ASP A 321 17.59 -12.69 43.29
C ASP A 321 18.37 -11.61 44.05
N GLY A 322 17.62 -10.75 44.73
CA GLY A 322 18.15 -9.66 45.53
C GLY A 322 18.90 -10.13 46.77
N SER A 323 19.84 -9.28 47.18
CA SER A 323 20.32 -9.11 48.54
C SER A 323 20.31 -7.63 48.86
#